data_AF-A0A3B9VN60-F1
#
_entry.id   AF-A0A3B9VN60-F1
#
_cell.length_a   1.000
_cell.length_b   1.000
_cell.length_c   1.000
_cell.angle_alpha   90.00
_cell.angle_beta   90.00
_cell.angle_gamma   90.00
#
_symmetry.space_group_name_H-M   'P 1'
#
loop_
_entity.id
_entity.type
_entity.pdbx_description
1 polymer ?
#
loop_
_entity_poly.entity_id
_entity_poly.type
_entity_poly.pdbx_seq_one_letter_code
_entity_poly.pdbx_strand_id
1 'polypeptide(L)' 'ATKLGLSGIYPNAGRVTKKQMTDANSAGLVVRTWGIDNSKAALRRAYRSGAVGTTVDWPAKAREIIESLQK' A
#
# COMPACT_ATOMS: atom_id res chain seq x y z
N ALA A 1 16.55 -12.93 1.37
CA ALA A 1 16.35 -12.41 0.00
C ALA A 1 15.61 -13.46 -0.82
N THR A 2 14.56 -13.07 -1.56
CA THR A 2 13.93 -13.98 -2.53
C THR A 2 14.97 -14.29 -3.62
N LYS A 3 15.06 -15.55 -4.07
CA LYS A 3 16.04 -16.00 -5.07
C LYS A 3 15.93 -15.28 -6.44
N LEU A 4 14.93 -14.39 -6.58
CA LEU A 4 14.62 -13.60 -7.76
C LEU A 4 15.28 -12.21 -7.77
N GLY A 5 16.01 -11.82 -6.72
CA GLY A 5 16.68 -10.51 -6.65
C GLY A 5 15.72 -9.32 -6.48
N LEU A 6 14.50 -9.57 -5.98
CA LEU A 6 13.48 -8.53 -5.81
C LEU A 6 13.72 -7.70 -4.54
N SER A 7 13.57 -6.39 -4.66
CA SER A 7 13.61 -5.43 -3.54
C SER A 7 12.23 -4.94 -3.12
N GLY A 8 11.15 -5.38 -3.77
CA GLY A 8 9.80 -4.99 -3.40
C GLY A 8 8.70 -5.80 -4.09
N ILE A 9 7.50 -5.70 -3.54
CA ILE A 9 6.28 -6.36 -4.01
C ILE A 9 5.10 -5.39 -4.03
N TYR A 10 4.13 -5.67 -4.91
CA TYR A 10 3.02 -4.77 -5.22
C TYR A 10 1.69 -5.53 -5.17
N PRO A 11 1.19 -5.95 -3.99
CA PRO A 11 -0.12 -6.60 -3.88
C PRO A 11 -1.29 -5.65 -4.13
N ASN A 12 -2.47 -6.20 -4.43
CA ASN A 12 -3.70 -5.43 -4.54
C ASN A 12 -4.11 -4.82 -3.17
N ALA A 13 -4.41 -3.52 -3.16
CA ALA A 13 -4.72 -2.73 -1.97
C ALA A 13 -5.95 -3.20 -1.18
N GLY A 14 -6.89 -3.89 -1.83
CA GLY A 14 -8.10 -4.38 -1.19
C GLY A 14 -7.88 -5.50 -0.18
N ARG A 15 -6.73 -6.20 -0.25
CA ARG A 15 -6.47 -7.43 0.51
C ARG A 15 -5.28 -7.37 1.47
N VAL A 16 -4.60 -6.23 1.56
CA VAL A 16 -3.42 -6.10 2.41
C VAL A 16 -3.78 -5.91 3.89
N THR A 17 -2.92 -6.44 4.74
CA THR A 17 -2.99 -6.32 6.21
C THR A 17 -1.66 -5.83 6.77
N LYS A 18 -1.69 -5.26 7.98
CA LYS A 18 -0.47 -4.83 8.69
C LYS A 18 0.51 -5.99 8.93
N LYS A 19 0.01 -7.19 9.24
CA LYS A 19 0.86 -8.38 9.43
C LYS A 19 1.65 -8.71 8.15
N GLN A 20 0.98 -8.76 7.00
CA GLN A 20 1.63 -9.05 5.72
C GLN A 20 2.68 -8.00 5.36
N MET A 21 2.41 -6.72 5.68
CA MET A 21 3.37 -5.63 5.48
C MET A 21 4.60 -5.81 6.37
N THR A 22 4.41 -6.09 7.65
CA THR A 22 5.50 -6.38 8.59
C THR A 22 6.32 -7.58 8.14
N ASP A 23 5.69 -8.68 7.76
CA ASP A 23 6.39 -9.89 7.32
C ASP A 23 7.24 -9.62 6.06
N ALA A 24 6.71 -8.89 5.09
CA ALA A 24 7.44 -8.53 3.87
C ALA A 24 8.60 -7.56 4.14
N ASN A 25 8.37 -6.53 4.96
CA ASN A 25 9.40 -5.57 5.36
C ASN A 25 10.55 -6.27 6.12
N SER A 26 10.23 -7.20 7.04
CA SER A 26 11.22 -8.02 7.75
C SER A 26 12.02 -8.92 6.82
N ALA A 27 11.48 -9.29 5.66
CA ALA A 27 12.19 -10.02 4.61
C ALA A 27 13.06 -9.12 3.71
N GLY A 28 13.10 -7.80 3.97
CA GLY A 28 13.84 -6.81 3.20
C GLY A 28 13.10 -6.30 1.96
N LEU A 29 11.78 -6.54 1.85
CA LEU A 29 10.98 -6.10 0.72
C LEU A 29 10.27 -4.79 1.03
N VAL A 30 10.34 -3.84 0.10
CA VAL A 30 9.49 -2.65 0.11
C VAL A 30 8.10 -3.02 -0.42
N VAL A 31 7.04 -2.67 0.30
CA VAL A 31 5.67 -2.94 -0.16
C VAL A 31 4.96 -1.67 -0.64
N ARG A 32 4.52 -1.71 -1.89
CA ARG A 32 3.57 -0.75 -2.48
C ARG A 32 2.29 -1.50 -2.86
N THR A 33 1.22 -0.82 -3.27
CA THR A 33 -0.01 -1.50 -3.70
C THR A 33 -0.54 -0.98 -5.03
N TRP A 34 -1.57 -1.65 -5.55
CA TRP A 34 -2.32 -1.20 -6.72
C TRP A 34 -3.81 -1.55 -6.59
N GLY A 35 -4.63 -1.11 -7.54
CA GLY A 35 -6.04 -1.50 -7.60
C GLY A 35 -6.91 -0.77 -6.57
N ILE A 36 -6.66 0.52 -6.39
CA ILE A 36 -7.50 1.41 -5.57
C ILE A 36 -8.83 1.69 -6.28
N ASP A 37 -8.81 1.92 -7.59
CA ASP A 37 -9.98 2.36 -8.38
C ASP A 37 -10.66 3.54 -7.64
N ASN A 38 -11.96 3.47 -7.41
CA ASN A 38 -12.73 4.48 -6.67
C ASN A 38 -12.89 4.16 -5.17
N SER A 39 -12.20 3.13 -4.65
CA SER A 39 -12.38 2.65 -3.27
C SER A 39 -11.57 3.45 -2.26
N LYS A 40 -12.21 4.43 -1.62
CA LYS A 40 -11.64 5.15 -0.46
C LYS A 40 -11.24 4.20 0.67
N ALA A 41 -11.98 3.09 0.86
CA ALA A 41 -11.68 2.10 1.87
C ALA A 41 -10.38 1.33 1.57
N ALA A 42 -10.14 0.96 0.30
CA ALA A 42 -8.89 0.33 -0.12
C ALA A 42 -7.69 1.28 0.05
N LEU A 43 -7.85 2.56 -0.30
CA LEU A 43 -6.82 3.59 -0.09
C LEU A 43 -6.43 3.73 1.39
N ARG A 44 -7.45 3.86 2.25
CA ARG A 44 -7.25 3.93 3.71
C ARG A 44 -6.61 2.67 4.26
N ARG A 45 -7.03 1.49 3.79
CA ARG A 45 -6.45 0.20 4.20
C ARG A 45 -4.98 0.11 3.83
N ALA A 46 -4.63 0.42 2.58
CA ALA A 46 -3.24 0.38 2.12
C ALA A 46 -2.35 1.32 2.95
N TYR A 47 -2.80 2.57 3.13
CA TYR A 47 -2.09 3.56 3.93
C TYR A 47 -1.91 3.09 5.39
N ARG A 48 -2.99 2.70 6.07
CA ARG A 48 -2.94 2.24 7.47
C ARG A 48 -2.17 0.95 7.69
N SER A 49 -2.09 0.09 6.66
CA SER A 49 -1.30 -1.14 6.73
C SER A 49 0.21 -0.87 6.65
N GLY A 50 0.63 0.32 6.22
CA GLY A 50 2.03 0.70 6.11
C GLY A 50 2.63 0.54 4.72
N ALA A 51 1.81 0.46 3.67
CA ALA A 51 2.31 0.49 2.29
C ALA A 51 2.95 1.86 2.00
N VAL A 52 4.14 1.87 1.41
CA VAL A 52 4.89 3.12 1.15
C VAL A 52 4.45 3.86 -0.12
N GLY A 53 3.47 3.32 -0.83
CA GLY A 53 2.91 3.92 -2.04
C GLY A 53 1.83 3.05 -2.66
N THR A 54 1.00 3.64 -3.52
CA THR A 54 -0.04 2.92 -4.27
C THR A 54 -0.34 3.61 -5.59
N THR A 55 -0.69 2.86 -6.63
CA THR A 55 -1.20 3.44 -7.88
C THR A 55 -2.64 3.91 -7.70
N VAL A 56 -2.94 5.11 -8.20
CA VAL A 56 -4.29 5.71 -8.18
C VAL A 56 -4.54 6.41 -9.50
N ASP A 57 -5.80 6.43 -9.94
CA ASP A 57 -6.18 7.16 -11.15
C ASP A 57 -6.22 8.68 -10.90
N TRP A 58 -6.47 9.10 -9.65
CA TRP A 58 -6.67 10.49 -9.25
C TRP A 58 -5.75 10.88 -8.07
N PRO A 59 -4.47 11.22 -8.32
CA PRO A 59 -3.48 11.42 -7.25
C PRO A 59 -3.80 12.58 -6.30
N ALA A 60 -4.33 13.71 -6.80
CA ALA A 60 -4.72 14.84 -5.96
C ALA A 60 -5.81 14.45 -4.95
N LYS A 61 -6.87 13.79 -5.42
CA LYS A 61 -7.97 13.30 -4.58
C LYS A 61 -7.51 12.24 -3.57
N ALA A 62 -6.57 11.37 -3.96
CA ALA A 62 -6.01 10.39 -3.05
C ALA A 62 -5.25 11.07 -1.89
N ARG A 63 -4.51 12.14 -2.19
CA ARG A 63 -3.79 12.92 -1.19
C ARG A 63 -4.74 13.59 -0.19
N GLU A 64 -5.81 14.23 -0.67
CA GLU A 64 -6.84 14.82 0.20
C GLU A 64 -7.43 13.79 1.19
N ILE A 65 -7.73 12.58 0.70
CA ILE A 65 -8.28 11.50 1.53
C ILE A 65 -7.27 11.05 2.59
N ILE A 66 -5.98 10.98 2.27
CA ILE A 66 -4.93 10.57 3.22
C ILE A 66 -4.72 11.65 4.29
N GLU A 67 -4.61 12.92 3.89
CA GLU A 67 -4.43 14.05 4.80
C GLU A 67 -5.63 14.17 5.77
N SER A 68 -6.84 13.81 5.33
CA SER A 68 -8.01 13.76 6.22
C SER A 68 -7.96 12.66 7.28
N LEU A 69 -6.99 11.74 7.26
CA LEU A 69 -6.81 10.70 8.28
C LEU A 69 -5.85 11.12 9.40
N GLN A 70 -5.08 12.20 9.18
CA GLN A 70 -4.05 12.69 10.11
C GLN A 70 -4.58 13.78 11.04
N LYS A 71 -5.79 14.28 10.79
CA LYS A 71 -6.55 15.16 11.67
C LYS A 71 -7.28 14.32 12.72
#